data_AF-A0A9P0CBM7-F1
#
_entry.id   AF-A0A9P0CBM7-F1
#
_cell.length_a   1.000
_cell.length_b   1.000
_cell.length_c   1.000
_cell.angle_alpha   90.00
_cell.angle_beta   90.00
_cell.angle_gamma   90.00
#
_symmetry.space_group_name_H-M   'P 1'
#
loop_
_entity.id
_entity.type
_entity.pdbx_description
1 polymer ?
#
loop_
_entity_poly.entity_id
_entity_poly.type
_entity_poly.pdbx_seq_one_letter_code
_entity_poly.pdbx_strand_id
1 'polypeptide(L)'
;MPDRVKSGQNCARCKNPCKTGLKCIKCGVLSHNSCLEKIRNVQMLNDGSVICCAATLLNGSQKVAEQLPAAVIEPGSDADKITIKFLEKLNLQKDLTIKNQEIAINALMEQVSLLKQRTEELLNLGTVSPTTAHDGNCEQKQTGLQRHITNKDASLAIMTAQTRNTCGGVINLNNDVNPHRRNNSRRILTGKKESLENCPFKAAVNNAQSHYHVTNMGPDTDQSELQVYLKGFAPNVQVVKMNARRPDLYASFKISVPRNEAEPILNCEIWPTDVIVNEFFPPKRSSEHYRQRRGDASTK
;
A
#
# COMPACT_ATOMS: atom_id res chain seq x y z
N MET A 1 -16.71 -27.48 7.61
CA MET A 1 -18.10 -26.97 7.67
C MET A 1 -18.16 -25.96 8.80
N PRO A 2 -18.30 -24.65 8.55
CA PRO A 2 -18.37 -23.66 9.62
C PRO A 2 -19.67 -23.84 10.41
N ASP A 3 -19.56 -24.00 11.73
CA ASP A 3 -20.70 -24.13 12.64
C ASP A 3 -21.69 -22.99 12.44
N ARG A 4 -22.92 -23.30 12.02
CA ARG A 4 -24.01 -22.32 11.96
C ARG A 4 -24.32 -21.84 13.37
N VAL A 5 -23.85 -20.63 13.69
CA VAL A 5 -24.06 -19.98 14.98
C VAL A 5 -25.55 -19.78 15.24
N LYS A 6 -26.03 -20.18 16.43
CA LYS A 6 -27.40 -19.91 16.89
C LYS A 6 -27.67 -18.41 16.84
N SER A 7 -28.68 -18.00 16.07
CA SER A 7 -29.09 -16.61 15.91
C SER A 7 -29.51 -16.01 17.26
N GLY A 8 -28.92 -14.87 17.66
CA GLY A 8 -29.38 -14.11 18.83
C GLY A 8 -28.29 -13.53 19.75
N GLN A 9 -27.01 -13.70 19.45
CA GLN A 9 -25.95 -13.09 20.27
C GLN A 9 -25.75 -11.60 19.93
N ASN A 10 -25.60 -10.78 20.98
CA ASN A 10 -25.32 -9.36 20.85
C ASN A 10 -23.83 -9.11 20.63
N CYS A 11 -23.51 -8.10 19.81
CA CYS A 11 -22.14 -7.69 19.54
C CYS A 11 -21.41 -7.31 20.82
N ALA A 12 -20.18 -7.82 21.03
CA ALA A 12 -19.35 -7.47 22.17
C ALA A 12 -19.24 -5.94 22.39
N ARG A 13 -19.10 -5.19 21.28
CA ARG A 13 -18.84 -3.75 21.28
C ARG A 13 -20.12 -2.92 21.27
N CYS A 14 -20.93 -3.02 20.21
CA CYS A 14 -22.08 -2.13 20.04
C CYS A 14 -23.36 -2.63 20.72
N LYS A 15 -23.34 -3.82 21.33
CA LYS A 15 -24.48 -4.46 22.01
C LYS A 15 -25.73 -4.74 21.16
N ASN A 16 -25.73 -4.37 19.87
CA ASN A 16 -26.79 -4.72 18.93
C ASN A 16 -26.70 -6.21 18.51
N PRO A 17 -27.84 -6.86 18.19
CA PRO A 17 -27.87 -8.25 17.76
C PRO A 17 -27.07 -8.45 16.46
N CYS A 18 -26.12 -9.38 16.47
CA CYS A 18 -25.35 -9.74 15.29
C CYS A 18 -26.02 -10.90 14.57
N LYS A 19 -26.48 -10.68 13.33
CA LYS A 19 -26.90 -11.77 12.44
C LYS A 19 -25.70 -12.47 11.78
N THR A 20 -24.64 -11.71 11.51
CA THR A 20 -23.39 -12.17 10.90
C THR A 20 -22.20 -11.49 11.60
N GLY A 21 -21.08 -12.19 11.72
CA GLY A 21 -19.87 -11.68 12.37
C GLY A 21 -18.88 -12.79 12.72
N LEU A 22 -17.71 -12.40 13.21
CA LEU A 22 -16.68 -13.34 13.64
C LEU A 22 -16.85 -13.67 15.13
N LYS A 23 -16.70 -14.95 15.46
CA LYS A 23 -16.79 -15.45 16.83
C LYS A 23 -15.40 -15.49 17.44
N CYS A 24 -15.25 -14.95 18.64
CA CYS A 24 -14.01 -15.06 19.38
C CYS A 24 -13.77 -16.51 19.78
N ILE A 25 -12.59 -17.09 19.49
CA ILE A 25 -12.29 -18.47 19.87
C ILE A 25 -12.29 -18.65 21.39
N LYS A 26 -11.76 -17.66 22.13
CA LYS A 26 -11.59 -17.76 23.59
C LYS A 26 -12.90 -17.59 24.36
N CYS A 27 -13.66 -16.52 24.08
CA CYS A 27 -14.88 -16.23 24.85
C CYS A 27 -16.18 -16.58 24.14
N GLY A 28 -16.12 -16.99 22.87
CA GLY A 28 -17.29 -17.33 22.08
C GLY A 28 -18.20 -16.15 21.72
N VAL A 29 -17.84 -14.90 22.08
CA VAL A 29 -18.65 -13.71 21.78
C VAL A 29 -18.53 -13.36 20.30
N LEU A 30 -19.66 -13.01 19.69
CA LEU A 30 -19.75 -12.62 18.29
C LEU A 30 -19.62 -11.09 18.13
N SER A 31 -18.95 -10.63 17.07
CA SER A 31 -18.79 -9.21 16.77
C SER A 31 -18.96 -8.91 15.29
N HIS A 32 -19.61 -7.79 14.97
CA HIS A 32 -19.65 -7.27 13.60
C HIS A 32 -18.23 -6.97 13.10
N ASN A 33 -17.96 -7.21 11.81
CA ASN A 33 -16.65 -6.92 11.20
C ASN A 33 -16.24 -5.44 11.40
N SER A 34 -17.17 -4.50 11.20
CA SER A 34 -16.93 -3.06 11.42
C SER A 34 -16.71 -2.68 12.89
N CYS A 35 -17.17 -3.52 13.83
CA CYS A 35 -16.91 -3.33 15.25
C CYS A 35 -15.54 -3.88 15.66
N LEU A 36 -15.09 -4.97 15.04
CA LEU A 36 -13.78 -5.59 15.32
C LEU A 36 -12.63 -4.64 15.02
N GLU A 37 -12.68 -3.89 13.91
CA GLU A 37 -11.68 -2.87 13.56
C GLU A 37 -11.48 -1.81 14.64
N LYS A 38 -12.51 -1.60 15.48
CA LYS A 38 -12.48 -0.58 16.52
C LYS A 38 -12.04 -1.14 17.88
N ILE A 39 -12.12 -2.46 18.10
CA ILE A 39 -11.75 -3.10 19.38
C ILE A 39 -10.23 -3.08 19.50
N ARG A 40 -9.73 -2.48 20.58
CA ARG A 40 -8.29 -2.47 20.86
C ARG A 40 -7.86 -3.91 21.19
N ASN A 41 -6.76 -4.36 20.59
CA ASN A 41 -6.14 -5.67 20.83
C ASN A 41 -6.92 -6.89 20.29
N VAL A 42 -7.58 -6.78 19.14
CA VAL A 42 -8.08 -7.95 18.42
C VAL A 42 -6.94 -8.58 17.63
N GLN A 43 -6.72 -9.88 17.80
CA GLN A 43 -5.89 -10.68 16.90
C GLN A 43 -6.77 -11.39 15.89
N MET A 44 -6.52 -11.15 14.60
CA MET A 44 -7.13 -11.87 13.49
C MET A 44 -6.31 -13.14 13.23
N LEU A 45 -6.97 -14.28 13.11
CA LEU A 45 -6.36 -15.54 12.69
C LEU A 45 -6.75 -15.83 11.23
N ASN A 46 -5.90 -16.56 10.52
CA ASN A 46 -6.01 -16.78 9.07
C ASN A 46 -7.35 -17.40 8.62
N ASP A 47 -8.00 -18.16 9.51
CA ASP A 47 -9.20 -18.95 9.17
C ASP A 47 -10.51 -18.18 9.42
N GLY A 48 -10.47 -16.84 9.44
CA GLY A 48 -11.64 -16.02 9.74
C GLY A 48 -12.10 -16.09 11.19
N SER A 49 -11.24 -16.56 12.09
CA SER A 49 -11.47 -16.58 13.53
C SER A 49 -10.72 -15.43 14.22
N VAL A 50 -11.20 -15.00 15.39
CA VAL A 50 -10.62 -13.84 16.09
C VAL A 50 -10.39 -14.13 17.56
N ILE A 51 -9.45 -13.42 18.18
CA ILE A 51 -9.27 -13.38 19.64
C ILE A 51 -9.49 -11.94 20.09
N CYS A 52 -10.63 -11.66 20.73
CA CYS A 52 -10.99 -10.32 21.22
C CYS A 52 -10.72 -10.11 22.71
N CYS A 53 -10.21 -11.13 23.42
CA CYS A 53 -10.02 -11.13 24.88
C CYS A 53 -8.59 -10.80 25.34
N ALA A 54 -7.74 -10.25 24.48
CA ALA A 54 -6.34 -10.02 24.84
C ALA A 54 -6.16 -9.07 26.04
N ALA A 55 -7.12 -8.19 26.32
CA ALA A 55 -7.05 -7.28 27.47
C ALA A 55 -7.24 -7.96 28.83
N THR A 56 -7.89 -9.13 28.90
CA THR A 56 -8.18 -9.78 30.20
C THR A 56 -6.98 -10.53 30.76
N LEU A 57 -5.95 -10.82 29.94
CA LEU A 57 -4.78 -11.59 30.36
C LEU A 57 -3.71 -10.75 31.09
N LEU A 58 -3.81 -9.42 31.12
CA LEU A 58 -2.80 -8.56 31.76
C LEU A 58 -3.11 -8.19 33.20
N ASN A 59 -4.30 -8.52 33.72
CA ASN A 59 -4.72 -8.11 35.07
C ASN A 59 -4.90 -9.27 36.07
N GLY A 60 -4.41 -10.48 35.76
CA GLY A 60 -4.61 -11.62 36.64
C GLY A 60 -3.56 -12.73 36.50
N SER A 61 -2.41 -12.56 37.16
CA SER A 61 -1.55 -13.65 37.66
C SER A 61 -0.61 -13.02 38.71
N GLN A 62 -0.98 -13.09 39.99
CA GLN A 62 -0.52 -14.09 40.95
C GLN A 62 1.00 -14.17 41.09
N LYS A 63 1.45 -13.74 42.27
CA LYS A 63 2.79 -13.89 42.85
C LYS A 63 3.17 -15.37 42.85
N VAL A 64 4.17 -15.75 42.06
CA VAL A 64 5.01 -16.90 42.37
C VAL A 64 6.43 -16.37 42.40
N ALA A 65 6.95 -16.28 43.62
CA ALA A 65 8.32 -15.90 43.90
C ALA A 65 9.18 -17.14 43.67
N GLU A 66 10.02 -17.09 42.64
CA GLU A 66 11.18 -17.98 42.54
C GLU A 66 12.38 -17.10 42.28
N GLN A 67 13.22 -17.00 43.31
CA GLN A 67 14.45 -16.25 43.34
C GLN A 67 15.53 -16.99 42.54
N LEU A 68 16.17 -16.31 41.59
CA LEU A 68 17.60 -16.49 41.36
C LEU A 68 18.23 -15.15 40.92
N PRO A 69 19.46 -14.83 41.36
CA PRO A 69 20.00 -13.47 41.34
C PRO A 69 21.01 -13.25 40.21
N ALA A 70 21.06 -12.02 39.69
CA ALA A 70 22.30 -11.26 39.44
C ALA A 70 21.96 -10.02 38.59
N ALA A 71 22.01 -8.85 39.24
CA ALA A 71 22.23 -7.53 38.67
C ALA A 71 21.71 -7.27 37.23
N VAL A 72 20.39 -7.14 37.09
CA VAL A 72 19.80 -6.49 35.92
C VAL A 72 19.92 -4.98 36.14
N ILE A 73 20.89 -4.37 35.48
CA ILE A 73 20.94 -2.92 35.23
C ILE A 73 19.59 -2.58 34.61
N GLU A 74 18.72 -1.84 35.30
CA GLU A 74 17.45 -1.38 34.72
C GLU A 74 17.74 -0.37 33.60
N PRO A 75 17.51 -0.70 32.32
CA PRO A 75 17.67 0.26 31.26
C PRO A 75 16.29 0.63 30.72
N GLY A 76 15.98 1.90 30.85
CA GLY A 76 15.35 2.56 29.72
C GLY A 76 13.98 3.11 29.99
N SER A 77 13.85 4.35 29.55
CA SER A 77 12.60 5.08 29.47
C SER A 77 11.55 4.26 28.71
N ASP A 78 10.26 4.59 28.88
CA ASP A 78 9.19 3.97 28.09
C ASP A 78 9.42 4.08 26.58
N ALA A 79 10.24 5.02 26.12
CA ALA A 79 10.67 5.12 24.73
C ALA A 79 11.51 3.91 24.28
N ASP A 80 12.40 3.39 25.14
CA ASP A 80 13.26 2.25 24.79
C ASP A 80 12.44 0.96 24.62
N LYS A 81 11.40 0.78 25.44
CA LYS A 81 10.46 -0.34 25.31
C LYS A 81 9.66 -0.28 24.00
N ILE A 82 9.30 0.92 23.54
CA ILE A 82 8.62 1.11 22.25
C ILE A 82 9.57 0.78 21.10
N THR A 83 10.81 1.27 21.17
CA THR A 83 11.86 1.02 20.18
C THR A 83 12.15 -0.47 20.04
N ILE A 84 12.32 -1.18 21.17
CA ILE A 84 12.56 -2.64 21.16
C ILE A 84 11.40 -3.37 20.47
N LYS A 85 10.14 -3.07 20.83
CA LYS A 85 8.96 -3.69 20.21
C LYS A 85 8.85 -3.40 18.71
N PHE A 86 9.28 -2.22 18.28
CA PHE A 86 9.30 -1.86 16.87
C PHE A 86 10.37 -2.66 16.11
N LEU A 87 11.57 -2.79 16.68
CA LEU A 87 12.66 -3.58 16.12
C LEU A 87 12.31 -5.07 16.03
N GLU A 88 11.62 -5.63 17.04
CA GLU A 88 11.11 -7.00 17.01
C GLU A 88 10.14 -7.24 15.83
N LYS A 89 9.24 -6.29 15.57
CA LYS A 89 8.33 -6.36 14.42
C LYS A 89 9.06 -6.28 13.08
N LEU A 90 10.05 -5.40 12.98
CA LEU A 90 10.88 -5.29 11.78
C LEU A 90 11.66 -6.59 11.51
N ASN A 91 12.23 -7.20 12.54
CA ASN A 91 12.91 -8.49 12.42
C ASN A 91 11.94 -9.59 11.97
N LEU A 92 10.75 -9.68 12.58
CA LEU A 92 9.74 -10.65 12.14
C LEU A 92 9.34 -10.46 10.67
N GLN A 93 9.16 -9.22 10.22
CA GLN A 93 8.85 -8.93 8.83
C GLN A 93 10.01 -9.32 7.90
N LYS A 94 11.25 -9.03 8.29
CA LYS A 94 12.45 -9.41 7.54
C LYS A 94 12.55 -10.93 7.39
N ASP A 95 12.31 -11.69 8.46
CA ASP A 95 12.36 -13.15 8.42
C ASP A 95 11.27 -13.75 7.52
N LEU A 96 10.07 -13.17 7.51
CA LEU A 96 9.02 -13.56 6.57
C LEU A 96 9.42 -13.28 5.12
N THR A 97 10.04 -12.13 4.85
CA THR A 97 10.55 -11.79 3.52
C THR A 97 11.63 -12.76 3.07
N ILE A 98 12.58 -13.11 3.96
CA ILE A 98 13.64 -14.09 3.68
C ILE A 98 13.03 -15.45 3.32
N LYS A 99 12.09 -15.95 4.14
CA LYS A 99 11.41 -17.23 3.84
C LYS A 99 10.70 -17.23 2.49
N ASN A 100 10.03 -16.13 2.14
CA ASN A 100 9.39 -16.00 0.83
C ASN A 100 10.40 -15.99 -0.31
N GLN A 101 11.56 -15.37 -0.12
CA GLN A 101 12.66 -15.38 -1.11
C GLN A 101 13.27 -16.77 -1.25
N GLU A 102 13.48 -17.51 -0.16
CA GLU A 102 13.96 -18.90 -0.20
C GLU A 102 13.02 -19.81 -0.98
N ILE A 103 11.70 -19.69 -0.77
CA ILE A 103 10.68 -20.42 -1.53
C ILE A 103 10.78 -20.10 -3.03
N ALA A 104 10.93 -18.81 -3.38
CA ALA A 104 11.05 -18.39 -4.77
C ALA A 104 12.34 -18.91 -5.43
N ILE A 105 13.48 -18.87 -4.72
CA ILE A 105 14.76 -19.40 -5.20
C ILE A 105 14.65 -20.91 -5.45
N ASN A 106 14.07 -21.67 -4.51
CA ASN A 106 13.90 -23.11 -4.67
C ASN A 106 13.01 -23.46 -5.87
N ALA A 107 11.90 -22.73 -6.06
CA ALA A 107 11.02 -22.92 -7.21
C ALA A 107 11.74 -22.62 -8.55
N LEU A 108 12.57 -21.58 -8.60
CA LEU A 108 13.36 -21.25 -9.79
C LEU A 108 14.45 -22.30 -10.07
N MET A 109 15.11 -22.81 -9.02
CA MET A 109 16.10 -23.89 -9.16
C MET A 109 15.49 -25.16 -9.73
N GLU A 110 14.29 -25.54 -9.28
CA GLU A 110 13.54 -26.67 -9.80
C GLU A 110 13.21 -26.48 -11.30
N GLN A 111 12.73 -25.30 -11.70
CA GLN A 111 12.47 -24.98 -13.10
C GLN A 111 13.71 -25.07 -13.98
N VAL A 112 14.85 -24.56 -13.51
CA VAL A 112 16.13 -24.68 -14.22
C VAL A 112 16.56 -26.14 -14.35
N SER A 113 16.36 -26.96 -13.32
CA SER A 113 16.66 -28.40 -13.36
C SER A 113 15.82 -29.12 -14.43
N LEU A 114 14.51 -28.84 -14.49
CA LEU A 114 13.61 -29.43 -15.49
C LEU A 114 13.97 -29.00 -16.92
N LEU A 115 14.37 -27.75 -17.11
CA LEU A 115 14.84 -27.27 -18.43
C LEU A 115 16.11 -27.98 -18.89
N LYS A 116 17.07 -28.19 -17.98
CA LYS A 116 18.30 -28.94 -18.28
C LYS A 116 18.00 -30.38 -18.71
N GLN A 117 17.13 -31.07 -17.95
CA GLN A 117 16.71 -32.43 -18.29
C GLN A 117 16.06 -32.48 -19.68
N ARG A 118 15.17 -31.53 -20.00
CA ARG A 118 14.55 -31.45 -21.33
C ARG A 118 15.56 -31.20 -22.45
N THR A 119 16.59 -30.39 -22.19
CA THR A 119 17.67 -30.16 -23.16
C THR A 119 18.49 -31.43 -23.39
N GLU A 120 18.79 -32.21 -22.35
CA GLU A 120 19.48 -33.50 -22.47
C GLU A 120 18.65 -34.54 -23.24
N GLU A 121 17.34 -34.60 -22.99
CA GLU A 121 16.41 -35.47 -23.74
C GLU A 121 16.40 -35.12 -25.24
N LEU A 122 16.42 -33.83 -25.59
CA LEU A 122 16.47 -33.38 -26.98
C LEU A 122 17.81 -33.73 -27.66
N LEU A 123 18.92 -33.67 -26.93
CA LEU A 123 20.23 -34.07 -27.45
C LEU A 123 20.30 -35.59 -27.72
N ASN A 124 19.71 -36.40 -26.85
CA ASN A 124 19.68 -37.86 -27.01
C ASN A 124 18.79 -38.33 -28.19
N LEU A 125 17.81 -37.53 -28.62
CA LEU A 125 16.95 -37.83 -29.77
C LEU A 125 17.57 -37.49 -31.13
N GLY A 126 18.73 -36.80 -31.15
CA GLY A 126 19.37 -36.26 -32.35
C GLY A 126 20.20 -37.24 -33.19
N THR A 127 20.40 -38.49 -32.75
CA THR A 127 21.18 -39.51 -33.48
C THR A 127 20.31 -40.43 -34.35
N VAL A 128 19.43 -39.85 -35.16
CA VAL A 128 18.87 -40.57 -36.31
C VAL A 128 19.66 -40.10 -37.53
N SER A 129 20.56 -40.97 -38.01
CA SER A 129 21.43 -40.68 -39.15
C SER A 129 20.61 -40.21 -40.36
N PRO A 130 21.05 -39.16 -41.07
CA PRO A 130 20.43 -38.75 -42.32
C PRO A 130 20.73 -39.83 -43.37
N THR A 131 19.75 -40.70 -43.65
CA THR A 131 19.84 -41.59 -44.80
C THR A 131 19.75 -40.73 -46.06
N THR A 132 20.87 -40.74 -46.76
CA THR A 132 21.18 -40.01 -47.98
C THR A 132 20.27 -40.35 -49.15
N ALA A 133 20.10 -39.32 -50.00
CA ALA A 133 19.87 -39.35 -51.43
C ALA A 133 18.44 -39.67 -51.93
N HIS A 134 17.74 -38.60 -52.34
CA HIS A 134 17.24 -38.58 -53.71
C HIS A 134 17.12 -37.14 -54.24
N ASP A 135 17.84 -36.88 -55.33
CA ASP A 135 17.76 -35.67 -56.15
C ASP A 135 16.33 -35.47 -56.70
N GLY A 136 15.93 -34.21 -56.83
CA GLY A 136 14.70 -33.87 -57.56
C GLY A 136 14.17 -32.47 -57.30
N ASN A 137 14.71 -31.53 -58.07
CA ASN A 137 14.14 -30.22 -58.41
C ASN A 137 12.59 -30.21 -58.39
N CYS A 138 11.96 -29.36 -57.56
CA CYS A 138 10.52 -29.11 -57.65
C CYS A 138 10.19 -27.67 -57.23
N GLU A 139 9.63 -26.95 -58.20
CA GLU A 139 9.24 -25.55 -58.15
C GLU A 139 8.30 -25.23 -56.99
N GLN A 140 8.49 -24.01 -56.48
CA GLN A 140 7.70 -23.36 -55.44
C GLN A 140 6.22 -23.23 -55.85
N LYS A 141 5.40 -24.22 -55.50
CA LYS A 141 3.96 -24.02 -55.27
C LYS A 141 3.70 -23.97 -53.78
N GLN A 142 3.27 -22.81 -53.28
CA GLN A 142 2.65 -22.64 -51.97
C GLN A 142 1.34 -23.46 -51.93
N THR A 143 1.44 -24.76 -51.72
CA THR A 143 0.32 -25.57 -51.28
C THR A 143 0.21 -25.39 -49.77
N GLY A 144 -0.98 -25.01 -49.31
CA GLY A 144 -1.29 -24.91 -47.88
C GLY A 144 -1.04 -26.25 -47.21
N LEU A 145 0.13 -26.40 -46.59
CA LEU A 145 0.43 -27.50 -45.70
C LEU A 145 -0.47 -27.32 -44.47
N GLN A 146 -1.61 -28.01 -44.49
CA GLN A 146 -2.35 -28.36 -43.28
C GLN A 146 -1.40 -29.15 -42.39
N ARG A 147 -0.70 -28.44 -41.51
CA ARG A 147 0.07 -29.09 -40.43
C ARG A 147 -0.96 -29.84 -39.59
N HIS A 148 -0.82 -31.16 -39.56
CA HIS A 148 -1.66 -32.02 -38.76
C HIS A 148 -1.41 -31.65 -37.29
N ILE A 149 -2.37 -30.96 -36.68
CA ILE A 149 -2.29 -30.57 -35.27
C ILE A 149 -2.31 -31.85 -34.45
N THR A 150 -1.24 -32.12 -33.73
CA THR A 150 -1.16 -33.30 -32.86
C THR A 150 -1.75 -32.98 -31.49
N ASN A 151 -2.14 -33.99 -30.73
CA ASN A 151 -2.59 -33.82 -29.34
C ASN A 151 -1.51 -33.15 -28.46
N LYS A 152 -0.23 -33.30 -28.81
CA LYS A 152 0.88 -32.61 -28.14
C LYS A 152 0.84 -31.11 -28.37
N ASP A 153 0.51 -30.67 -29.59
CA ASP A 153 0.40 -29.24 -29.92
C ASP A 153 -0.77 -28.58 -29.18
N ALA A 154 -1.91 -29.28 -29.11
CA ALA A 154 -3.07 -28.82 -28.35
C ALA A 154 -2.75 -28.72 -26.84
N SER A 155 -2.10 -29.74 -26.28
CA SER A 155 -1.68 -29.74 -24.87
C SER A 155 -0.70 -28.61 -24.55
N LEU A 156 0.30 -28.38 -25.42
CA LEU A 156 1.26 -27.30 -25.28
C LEU A 156 0.60 -25.91 -25.37
N ALA A 157 -0.36 -25.73 -26.28
CA ALA A 157 -1.11 -24.49 -26.41
C ALA A 157 -1.96 -24.19 -25.15
N ILE A 158 -2.61 -25.21 -24.59
CA ILE A 158 -3.39 -25.09 -23.35
C ILE A 158 -2.48 -24.71 -22.17
N MET A 159 -1.36 -25.42 -22.00
CA MET A 159 -0.36 -25.10 -20.97
C MET A 159 0.14 -23.66 -21.11
N THR A 160 0.52 -23.25 -22.31
CA THR A 160 1.01 -21.88 -22.58
C THR A 160 -0.05 -20.82 -22.26
N ALA A 161 -1.31 -21.06 -22.60
CA ALA A 161 -2.41 -20.16 -22.29
C ALA A 161 -2.69 -20.07 -20.79
N GLN A 162 -2.67 -21.21 -20.08
CA GLN A 162 -2.83 -21.25 -18.63
C GLN A 162 -1.69 -20.50 -17.92
N THR A 163 -0.43 -20.78 -18.26
CA THR A 163 0.74 -20.09 -17.70
C THR A 163 0.65 -18.59 -17.93
N ARG A 164 0.26 -18.14 -19.13
CA ARG A 164 0.11 -16.70 -19.43
C ARG A 164 -0.94 -16.03 -18.54
N ASN A 165 -2.07 -16.70 -18.29
CA ASN A 165 -3.11 -16.19 -17.41
C ASN A 165 -2.67 -16.14 -15.94
N THR A 166 -1.95 -17.16 -15.47
CA THR A 166 -1.45 -17.20 -14.10
C THR A 166 -0.35 -16.16 -13.86
N CYS A 167 0.62 -16.04 -14.78
CA CYS A 167 1.68 -15.04 -14.69
C CYS A 167 1.13 -13.61 -14.79
N GLY A 168 0.12 -13.36 -15.63
CA GLY A 168 -0.56 -12.05 -15.68
C GLY A 168 -1.26 -11.68 -14.37
N GLY A 169 -1.76 -12.67 -13.63
CA GLY A 169 -2.27 -12.48 -12.27
C GLY A 169 -1.17 -12.14 -11.26
N VAL A 170 -0.04 -12.87 -11.30
CA VAL A 170 1.07 -12.67 -10.35
C VAL A 170 1.78 -11.33 -10.54
N ILE A 171 1.93 -10.86 -11.78
CA ILE A 171 2.55 -9.54 -12.07
C ILE A 171 1.69 -8.38 -11.54
N ASN A 172 0.38 -8.59 -11.33
CA ASN A 172 -0.50 -7.58 -10.72
C ASN A 172 -0.60 -7.66 -9.19
N LEU A 173 -0.05 -8.69 -8.53
CA LEU A 173 -0.12 -8.83 -7.07
C LEU A 173 0.72 -7.77 -6.33
N ASN A 174 1.67 -7.10 -6.98
CA ASN A 174 2.39 -5.97 -6.38
C ASN A 174 1.55 -4.68 -6.29
N ASN A 175 0.42 -4.60 -6.99
CA ASN A 175 -0.49 -3.45 -6.91
C ASN A 175 -1.72 -3.70 -6.00
N ASP A 176 -1.90 -4.93 -5.49
CA ASP A 176 -3.10 -5.37 -4.77
C ASP A 176 -2.97 -5.30 -3.24
N VAL A 177 -2.28 -4.30 -2.70
CA VAL A 177 -2.30 -4.02 -1.23
C VAL A 177 -3.59 -3.29 -0.80
N ASN A 178 -4.61 -3.12 -1.67
CA ASN A 178 -5.90 -2.56 -1.23
C ASN A 178 -7.11 -2.90 -2.15
N PRO A 179 -7.73 -4.09 -2.04
CA PRO A 179 -8.81 -4.55 -2.93
C PRO A 179 -10.18 -3.84 -2.77
N HIS A 180 -10.27 -2.71 -2.07
CA HIS A 180 -11.54 -2.05 -1.75
C HIS A 180 -11.71 -0.60 -2.21
N ARG A 181 -10.78 -0.03 -2.97
CA ARG A 181 -11.06 1.22 -3.70
C ARG A 181 -11.40 0.91 -5.15
N ARG A 182 -12.69 0.72 -5.44
CA ARG A 182 -13.22 0.94 -6.79
C ARG A 182 -12.91 2.39 -7.15
N ASN A 183 -11.77 2.61 -7.81
CA ASN A 183 -11.40 3.89 -8.38
C ASN A 183 -12.43 4.20 -9.46
N ASN A 184 -13.48 4.92 -9.08
CA ASN A 184 -14.35 5.62 -10.00
C ASN A 184 -13.56 6.83 -10.54
N SER A 185 -12.50 6.51 -11.29
CA SER A 185 -11.70 7.46 -12.03
C SER A 185 -12.61 8.02 -13.11
N ARG A 186 -13.25 9.15 -12.82
CA ARG A 186 -13.88 9.96 -13.84
C ARG A 186 -12.82 10.19 -14.91
N ARG A 187 -13.14 9.91 -16.18
CA ARG A 187 -12.26 10.22 -17.31
C ARG A 187 -12.19 11.75 -17.44
N ILE A 188 -11.33 12.37 -16.65
CA ILE A 188 -11.03 13.79 -16.71
C ILE A 188 -9.92 13.92 -17.75
N LEU A 189 -10.23 14.53 -18.89
CA LEU A 189 -9.24 14.92 -19.88
C LEU A 189 -8.68 16.29 -19.47
N THR A 190 -7.36 16.38 -19.34
CA THR A 190 -6.65 17.64 -19.05
C THR A 190 -5.77 17.98 -20.26
N GLY A 191 -5.91 19.20 -20.80
CA GLY A 191 -5.07 19.66 -21.91
C GLY A 191 -3.62 19.82 -21.47
N LYS A 192 -2.67 19.28 -22.24
CA LYS A 192 -1.22 19.31 -21.95
C LYS A 192 -0.42 20.22 -22.89
N LYS A 193 -1.08 21.12 -23.63
CA LYS A 193 -0.41 21.84 -24.72
C LYS A 193 0.41 23.02 -24.15
N GLU A 194 1.73 22.89 -24.21
CA GLU A 194 2.70 23.87 -23.70
C GLU A 194 2.81 25.13 -24.59
N SER A 195 2.46 25.06 -25.87
CA SER A 195 2.39 26.20 -26.78
C SER A 195 1.00 26.32 -27.42
N LEU A 196 0.31 27.42 -27.09
CA LEU A 196 -1.04 27.77 -27.56
C LEU A 196 -1.00 29.08 -28.35
N GLU A 197 -0.03 29.23 -29.26
CA GLU A 197 0.08 30.44 -30.08
C GLU A 197 -1.20 30.76 -30.88
N ASN A 198 -2.06 29.76 -31.16
CA ASN A 198 -3.29 29.92 -31.95
C ASN A 198 -4.58 29.43 -31.25
N CYS A 199 -4.63 29.35 -29.91
CA CYS A 199 -5.90 29.01 -29.24
C CYS A 199 -6.64 30.26 -28.76
N PRO A 200 -7.91 30.46 -29.15
CA PRO A 200 -8.69 31.61 -28.70
C PRO A 200 -9.08 31.52 -27.21
N PHE A 201 -8.92 30.35 -26.58
CA PHE A 201 -9.29 30.12 -25.20
C PHE A 201 -8.08 30.29 -24.27
N LYS A 202 -8.23 31.17 -23.28
CA LYS A 202 -7.29 31.27 -22.15
C LYS A 202 -7.74 30.32 -21.06
N ALA A 203 -6.86 29.41 -20.63
CA ALA A 203 -7.09 28.68 -19.39
C ALA A 203 -7.18 29.69 -18.23
N ALA A 204 -8.05 29.44 -17.25
CA ALA A 204 -8.00 30.20 -16.00
C ALA A 204 -6.57 30.07 -15.46
N VAL A 205 -5.93 31.22 -15.18
CA VAL A 205 -4.61 31.21 -14.56
C VAL A 205 -4.74 30.41 -13.27
N ASN A 206 -4.06 29.28 -13.21
CA ASN A 206 -4.08 28.42 -12.03
C ASN A 206 -3.28 29.14 -10.94
N ASN A 207 -3.93 30.09 -10.27
CA ASN A 207 -3.47 30.65 -9.00
C ASN A 207 -3.68 29.63 -7.87
N ALA A 208 -3.50 28.35 -8.18
CA ALA A 208 -3.51 27.28 -7.20
C ALA A 208 -2.29 27.49 -6.32
N GLN A 209 -2.54 27.99 -5.12
CA GLN A 209 -1.54 28.07 -4.08
C GLN A 209 -1.49 26.74 -3.35
N SER A 210 -0.28 26.22 -3.17
CA SER A 210 -0.01 25.20 -2.19
C SER A 210 0.21 25.89 -0.84
N HIS A 211 -0.35 25.31 0.21
CA HIS A 211 -0.19 25.81 1.57
C HIS A 211 0.62 24.79 2.37
N TYR A 212 1.61 25.25 3.10
CA TYR A 212 2.48 24.43 3.94
C TYR A 212 2.43 24.94 5.38
N HIS A 213 2.41 24.00 6.32
CA HIS A 213 2.53 24.24 7.74
C HIS A 213 3.96 23.92 8.15
N VAL A 214 4.68 24.95 8.59
CA VAL A 214 6.03 24.80 9.11
C VAL A 214 5.98 24.94 10.63
N THR A 215 6.51 23.94 11.32
CA THR A 215 6.52 23.88 12.79
C THR A 215 7.91 23.62 13.32
N ASN A 216 8.08 23.85 14.62
CA ASN A 216 9.35 23.68 15.32
C ASN A 216 10.43 24.70 14.90
N MET A 217 10.00 25.90 14.49
CA MET A 217 10.92 27.04 14.33
C MET A 217 11.23 27.65 15.70
N GLY A 218 12.36 28.32 15.85
CA GLY A 218 12.71 29.02 17.10
C GLY A 218 11.63 30.07 17.49
N PRO A 219 11.34 30.24 18.78
CA PRO A 219 10.26 31.13 19.25
C PRO A 219 10.48 32.59 18.83
N ASP A 220 11.74 33.02 18.76
CA ASP A 220 12.18 34.36 18.37
C ASP A 220 12.17 34.60 16.85
N THR A 221 11.80 33.59 16.05
CA THR A 221 11.75 33.74 14.60
C THR A 221 10.62 34.70 14.21
N ASP A 222 10.99 35.73 13.45
CA ASP A 222 10.06 36.71 12.92
C ASP A 222 9.52 36.32 11.54
N GLN A 223 8.26 36.69 11.30
CA GLN A 223 7.59 36.42 10.02
C GLN A 223 8.30 37.10 8.84
N SER A 224 8.76 38.34 9.04
CA SER A 224 9.41 39.14 8.00
C SER A 224 10.74 38.53 7.57
N GLU A 225 11.55 38.07 8.53
CA GLU A 225 12.84 37.43 8.27
C GLU A 225 12.67 36.14 7.48
N LEU A 226 11.76 35.26 7.92
CA LEU A 226 11.45 34.02 7.22
C LEU A 226 10.93 34.28 5.79
N GLN A 227 10.10 35.31 5.61
CA GLN A 227 9.60 35.67 4.28
C GLN A 227 10.72 36.19 3.37
N VAL A 228 11.65 37.01 3.88
CA VAL A 228 12.80 37.51 3.10
C VAL A 228 13.70 36.35 2.68
N TYR A 229 13.98 35.42 3.59
CA TYR A 229 14.76 34.22 3.29
C TYR A 229 14.10 33.36 2.19
N LEU A 230 12.79 33.06 2.33
CA LEU A 230 12.09 32.20 1.39
C LEU A 230 11.87 32.85 0.01
N LYS A 231 11.87 34.18 -0.08
CA LYS A 231 11.81 34.90 -1.37
C LYS A 231 13.01 34.63 -2.28
N GLY A 232 14.14 34.19 -1.74
CA GLY A 232 15.28 33.72 -2.54
C GLY A 232 14.98 32.45 -3.35
N PHE A 233 14.02 31.65 -2.90
CA PHE A 233 13.62 30.39 -3.54
C PHE A 233 12.28 30.51 -4.29
N ALA A 234 11.34 31.27 -3.73
CA ALA A 234 9.99 31.48 -4.27
C ALA A 234 9.59 32.96 -4.14
N PRO A 235 9.70 33.78 -5.20
CA PRO A 235 9.46 35.22 -5.15
C PRO A 235 8.07 35.60 -4.64
N ASN A 236 7.06 34.75 -4.91
CA ASN A 236 5.66 35.00 -4.61
C ASN A 236 5.21 34.37 -3.28
N VAL A 237 6.15 34.06 -2.39
CA VAL A 237 5.85 33.43 -1.10
C VAL A 237 5.16 34.39 -0.12
N GLN A 238 4.08 33.89 0.49
CA GLN A 238 3.39 34.56 1.59
C GLN A 238 3.56 33.73 2.86
N VAL A 239 4.05 34.37 3.93
CA VAL A 239 4.26 33.73 5.23
C VAL A 239 3.33 34.38 6.24
N VAL A 240 2.62 33.58 7.03
CA VAL A 240 1.73 34.03 8.10
C VAL A 240 2.09 33.29 9.39
N LYS A 241 2.50 34.01 10.44
CA LYS A 241 2.76 33.41 11.75
C LYS A 241 1.45 32.86 12.34
N MET A 242 1.47 31.62 12.79
CA MET A 242 0.34 30.94 13.41
C MET A 242 0.54 30.86 14.92
N ASN A 243 -0.57 30.81 15.66
CA ASN A 243 -0.53 30.58 17.10
C ASN A 243 -0.14 29.13 17.39
N ALA A 244 1.12 28.93 17.76
CA ALA A 244 1.62 27.64 18.21
C ALA A 244 0.96 27.23 19.54
N ARG A 245 0.91 25.92 19.80
CA ARG A 245 0.37 25.39 21.07
C ARG A 245 1.22 25.78 22.27
N ARG A 246 2.53 25.96 22.07
CA ARG A 246 3.50 26.38 23.08
C ARG A 246 4.42 27.46 22.48
N PRO A 247 3.97 28.72 22.45
CA PRO A 247 4.68 29.80 21.77
C PRO A 247 6.08 30.07 22.37
N ASP A 248 6.28 29.77 23.65
CA ASP A 248 7.57 29.94 24.34
C ASP A 248 8.63 28.92 23.88
N LEU A 249 8.21 27.79 23.31
CA LEU A 249 9.12 26.72 22.87
C LEU A 249 9.35 26.73 21.37
N TYR A 250 8.33 27.05 20.59
CA TYR A 250 8.43 27.04 19.13
C TYR A 250 7.41 27.97 18.48
N ALA A 251 7.78 28.45 17.30
CA ALA A 251 6.90 29.15 16.38
C ALA A 251 6.37 28.22 15.28
N SER A 252 5.19 28.55 14.78
CA SER A 252 4.55 27.88 13.65
C SER A 252 4.19 28.90 12.58
N PHE A 253 4.34 28.53 11.31
CA PHE A 253 4.07 29.40 10.19
C PHE A 253 3.24 28.68 9.13
N LYS A 254 2.32 29.42 8.52
CA LYS A 254 1.65 29.03 7.28
C LYS A 254 2.36 29.69 6.12
N ILE A 255 2.86 28.88 5.21
CA ILE A 255 3.51 29.32 3.97
C ILE A 255 2.55 29.06 2.82
N SER A 256 2.29 30.08 2.00
CA SER A 256 1.47 29.96 0.80
C SER A 256 2.32 30.32 -0.40
N VAL A 257 2.43 29.40 -1.36
CA VAL A 257 3.30 29.52 -2.53
C VAL A 257 2.56 29.04 -3.78
N PRO A 258 2.73 29.67 -4.95
CA PRO A 258 2.22 29.14 -6.21
C PRO A 258 2.71 27.71 -6.46
N ARG A 259 1.86 26.84 -7.01
CA ARG A 259 2.18 25.41 -7.17
C ARG A 259 3.43 25.15 -8.02
N ASN A 260 3.74 26.01 -8.98
CA ASN A 260 4.93 25.96 -9.82
C ASN A 260 6.22 26.31 -9.06
N GLU A 261 6.12 27.00 -7.92
CA GLU A 261 7.24 27.42 -7.06
C GLU A 261 7.32 26.59 -5.77
N ALA A 262 6.53 25.52 -5.66
CA ALA A 262 6.42 24.74 -4.43
C ALA A 262 7.56 23.75 -4.21
N GLU A 263 8.20 23.27 -5.28
CA GLU A 263 9.24 22.24 -5.23
C GLU A 263 10.48 22.68 -4.43
N PRO A 264 11.03 23.90 -4.60
CA PRO A 264 12.15 24.38 -3.77
C PRO A 264 11.82 24.42 -2.27
N ILE A 265 10.58 24.76 -1.92
CA ILE A 265 10.12 24.87 -0.52
C ILE A 265 10.09 23.50 0.17
N LEU A 266 9.93 22.41 -0.60
CA LEU A 266 9.92 21.04 -0.10
C LEU A 266 11.32 20.44 0.05
N ASN A 267 12.38 21.11 -0.41
CA ASN A 267 13.74 20.62 -0.24
C ASN A 267 14.13 20.67 1.24
N CYS A 268 14.65 19.58 1.80
CA CYS A 268 15.09 19.51 3.20
C CYS A 268 16.33 20.37 3.48
N GLU A 269 17.13 20.70 2.46
CA GLU A 269 18.39 21.43 2.62
C GLU A 269 18.21 22.91 2.96
N ILE A 270 17.05 23.50 2.65
CA ILE A 270 16.79 24.91 2.93
C ILE A 270 16.26 25.15 4.36
N TRP A 271 16.01 24.07 5.12
CA TRP A 271 15.41 24.13 6.44
C TRP A 271 16.45 23.83 7.53
N PRO A 272 16.39 24.51 8.69
CA PRO A 272 17.16 24.12 9.86
C PRO A 272 16.83 22.71 10.34
N THR A 273 17.74 22.12 11.12
CA THR A 273 17.53 20.82 11.75
C THR A 273 16.24 20.81 12.59
N ASP A 274 15.52 19.69 12.56
CA ASP A 274 14.26 19.45 13.29
C ASP A 274 13.05 20.30 12.87
N VAL A 275 13.16 21.14 11.84
CA VAL A 275 12.00 21.84 11.28
C VAL A 275 11.14 20.86 10.48
N ILE A 276 9.83 20.89 10.75
CA ILE A 276 8.87 19.99 10.09
C ILE A 276 8.01 20.80 9.14
N VAL A 277 7.99 20.40 7.87
CA VAL A 277 7.16 21.00 6.81
C VAL A 277 6.10 19.99 6.40
N ASN A 278 4.83 20.34 6.62
CA ASN A 278 3.69 19.51 6.23
C ASN A 278 2.81 20.26 5.23
N GLU A 279 2.40 19.60 4.14
CA GLU A 279 1.41 20.18 3.23
C GLU A 279 0.04 20.29 3.94
N PHE A 280 -0.56 21.48 3.92
CA PHE A 280 -1.94 21.64 4.34
C PHE A 280 -2.82 20.91 3.34
N PHE A 281 -3.39 19.79 3.77
CA PHE A 281 -4.47 19.18 3.02
C PHE A 281 -5.63 20.17 2.97
N PRO A 282 -6.04 20.64 1.78
CA PRO A 282 -7.21 21.50 1.70
C PRO A 282 -8.36 20.76 2.40
N PRO A 283 -9.13 21.44 3.27
CA PRO A 283 -10.24 20.81 3.94
C PRO A 283 -11.08 20.14 2.86
N LYS A 284 -11.24 18.82 2.96
CA LYS A 284 -12.09 18.07 2.03
C LYS A 284 -13.40 18.82 1.99
N ARG A 285 -13.71 19.46 0.85
CA ARG A 285 -14.89 20.33 0.68
C ARG A 285 -16.02 19.71 1.49
N SER A 286 -16.44 20.40 2.55
CA SER A 286 -17.36 19.82 3.52
C SER A 286 -18.53 19.23 2.73
N SER A 287 -18.91 17.99 3.06
CA SER A 287 -19.96 17.26 2.35
C SER A 287 -21.31 17.98 2.37
N GLU A 288 -21.44 19.08 3.12
CA GLU A 288 -22.58 20.00 3.13
C GLU A 288 -22.92 20.51 1.73
N HIS A 289 -21.93 20.91 0.93
CA HIS A 289 -22.19 21.33 -0.45
C HIS A 289 -22.65 20.18 -1.36
N TYR A 290 -22.40 18.93 -0.96
CA TYR A 290 -22.89 17.74 -1.67
C TYR A 290 -24.32 17.38 -1.27
N ARG A 291 -24.76 17.70 -0.04
CA ARG A 291 -26.15 17.52 0.39
C ARG A 291 -27.11 18.46 -0.33
N GLN A 292 -26.71 19.71 -0.55
CA GLN A 292 -27.54 20.68 -1.28
C GLN A 292 -27.80 20.31 -2.74
N ARG A 293 -26.89 19.55 -3.40
CA ARG A 293 -27.10 19.10 -4.79
C ARG A 293 -27.94 17.84 -4.96
N ARG A 294 -28.33 17.16 -3.87
CA ARG A 294 -29.20 15.97 -3.93
C ARG A 294 -30.59 16.21 -3.33
N GLY A 295 -30.92 17.45 -2.98
CA GLY A 295 -32.07 17.80 -2.14
C GLY A 295 -33.37 18.20 -2.83
N ASP A 296 -33.52 18.18 -4.16
CA ASP A 296 -34.73 18.72 -4.83
C ASP A 296 -35.47 17.72 -5.75
N ALA A 297 -35.32 16.41 -5.55
CA ALA A 297 -36.00 15.39 -6.36
C ALA A 297 -37.01 14.52 -5.57
N SER A 298 -37.52 15.00 -4.44
CA SER A 298 -38.54 14.29 -3.66
C SER A 298 -39.60 15.25 -3.12
N THR A 299 -40.33 15.89 -4.02
CA THR A 299 -41.65 16.46 -3.71
C THR A 299 -42.48 16.46 -4.99
N LYS A 300 -43.18 15.35 -5.23
CA LYS A 300 -44.50 15.23 -5.85
C LYS A 300 -45.01 13.81 -5.67
#